data_AF-S6BFD7-F1
#
_entry.id   AF-S6BFD7-F1
#
_cell.length_a   1.000
_cell.length_b   1.000
_cell.length_c   1.000
_cell.angle_alpha   90.00
_cell.angle_beta   90.00
_cell.angle_gamma   90.00
#
_symmetry.space_group_name_H-M   'P 1'
#
loop_
_entity.id
_entity.type
_entity.pdbx_description
1 polymer ?
#
loop_
_entity_poly.entity_id
_entity_poly.type
_entity_poly.pdbx_seq_one_letter_code
_entity_poly.pdbx_strand_id
1 'polypeptide(L)'
;MSRPFGVALLVGGIDIDGPSIWCVDPSGTSIKYKASAIGSAQEGAESVLQERYRDDMSFRDAELLVLEVLRQVMKDQMTTKNIEMARIKIHDRQFREYTEDEIGEIIQDLPQMENM
;
A
#
# COMPACT_ATOMS: atom_id res chain seq x y z
N MET A 1 30.02 -19.81 -1.38
CA MET A 1 28.55 -19.83 -1.22
C MET A 1 28.06 -18.40 -1.22
N SER A 2 27.01 -18.10 -2.00
CA SER A 2 26.37 -16.78 -2.06
C SER A 2 25.35 -16.64 -0.92
N ARG A 3 25.25 -15.43 -0.35
CA ARG A 3 24.24 -15.09 0.67
C ARG A 3 22.91 -14.77 -0.03
N PRO A 4 21.78 -15.33 0.39
CA PRO A 4 20.47 -14.94 -0.15
C PRO A 4 20.15 -13.49 0.21
N PHE A 5 19.29 -12.84 -0.59
CA PHE A 5 18.80 -11.50 -0.31
C PHE A 5 17.84 -11.54 0.87
N GLY A 6 18.18 -10.84 1.96
CA GLY A 6 17.35 -10.76 3.17
C GLY A 6 16.24 -9.72 3.07
N VAL A 7 15.58 -9.62 1.92
CA VAL A 7 14.50 -8.66 1.67
C VAL A 7 13.30 -9.38 1.07
N ALA A 8 12.11 -8.91 1.42
CA ALA A 8 10.90 -9.18 0.64
C ALA A 8 10.66 -8.01 -0.32
N LEU A 9 10.08 -8.29 -1.48
CA LEU A 9 9.71 -7.28 -2.47
C LEU A 9 8.20 -7.26 -2.64
N LEU A 10 7.63 -6.06 -2.67
CA LEU A 10 6.26 -5.82 -3.11
C LEU A 10 6.31 -5.18 -4.49
N VAL A 11 5.87 -5.91 -5.51
CA VAL A 11 5.96 -5.51 -6.92
C VAL A 11 4.56 -5.31 -7.46
N GLY A 12 4.21 -4.06 -7.79
CA GLY A 12 2.93 -3.67 -8.38
C GLY A 12 3.08 -3.18 -9.81
N GLY A 13 2.09 -3.44 -10.66
CA GLY A 13 2.12 -3.03 -12.06
C GLY A 13 0.81 -3.25 -12.79
N ILE A 14 0.77 -2.82 -14.06
CA ILE A 14 -0.34 -3.08 -14.98
C ILE A 14 0.22 -3.74 -16.23
N ASP A 15 -0.02 -5.03 -16.38
CA ASP A 15 0.41 -5.84 -17.52
C ASP A 15 -0.75 -6.09 -18.50
N ILE A 16 -0.63 -7.14 -19.33
CA ILE A 16 -1.66 -7.52 -20.30
C ILE A 16 -2.94 -8.08 -19.64
N ASP A 17 -2.82 -8.64 -18.44
CA ASP A 17 -3.90 -9.24 -17.67
C ASP A 17 -4.55 -8.23 -16.70
N GLY A 18 -3.99 -7.02 -16.61
CA GLY A 18 -4.49 -5.89 -15.84
C GLY A 18 -3.63 -5.55 -14.62
N PRO A 19 -4.18 -4.79 -13.65
CA PRO A 19 -3.47 -4.46 -12.42
C PRO A 19 -3.15 -5.72 -11.60
N SER A 20 -1.92 -5.81 -11.10
CA SER A 20 -1.52 -6.88 -10.19
C SER A 20 -0.50 -6.41 -9.18
N ILE A 21 -0.49 -7.08 -8.02
CA ILE A 21 0.53 -6.94 -6.99
C ILE A 21 1.07 -8.31 -6.60
N TRP A 22 2.38 -8.40 -6.50
CA TRP A 22 3.11 -9.63 -6.19
C TRP A 22 4.00 -9.40 -4.98
N CYS A 23 3.99 -10.35 -4.06
CA CYS A 23 4.98 -10.41 -2.99
C CYS A 23 6.01 -11.48 -3.33
N VAL A 24 7.29 -11.14 -3.21
CA VAL A 24 8.42 -12.06 -3.36
C VAL A 24 9.15 -12.12 -2.04
N ASP A 25 9.19 -13.29 -1.40
CA ASP A 25 9.87 -13.47 -0.12
C ASP A 25 11.37 -13.84 -0.30
N PRO A 26 12.18 -13.82 0.78
CA PRO A 26 13.61 -14.19 0.70
C PRO A 26 13.90 -15.61 0.22
N SER A 27 12.90 -16.51 0.22
CA SER A 27 13.05 -17.87 -0.31
C SER A 27 12.97 -17.91 -1.84
N GLY A 28 12.54 -16.81 -2.46
CA GLY A 28 12.25 -16.72 -3.89
C GLY A 28 10.82 -17.13 -4.25
N THR A 29 9.97 -17.38 -3.25
CA THR A 29 8.56 -17.68 -3.48
C THR A 29 7.86 -16.40 -3.89
N SER A 30 7.11 -16.45 -5.00
CA SER A 30 6.32 -15.32 -5.51
C SER A 30 4.84 -15.65 -5.50
N ILE A 31 4.03 -14.77 -4.92
CA ILE A 31 2.59 -14.96 -4.77
C ILE A 31 1.87 -13.67 -5.21
N LYS A 32 0.82 -13.82 -6.02
CA LYS A 32 -0.05 -12.74 -6.45
C LYS A 32 -1.11 -12.47 -5.38
N TYR A 33 -1.29 -11.21 -5.02
CA TYR A 33 -2.28 -10.77 -4.03
C TYR A 33 -3.27 -9.77 -4.63
N LYS A 34 -4.36 -9.53 -3.90
CA LYS A 34 -5.29 -8.41 -4.14
C LYS A 34 -4.81 -7.14 -3.43
N ALA A 35 -4.38 -7.31 -2.18
CA ALA A 35 -3.68 -6.31 -1.37
C ALA A 35 -2.70 -7.06 -0.46
N SER A 36 -1.56 -6.45 -0.15
CA SER A 36 -0.54 -7.05 0.72
C SER A 36 0.30 -5.95 1.36
N ALA A 37 0.86 -6.23 2.54
CA ALA A 37 1.79 -5.37 3.24
C ALA A 37 3.04 -6.16 3.61
N ILE A 38 4.19 -5.48 3.67
CA ILE A 38 5.46 -6.05 4.10
C ILE A 38 6.09 -5.17 5.18
N GLY A 39 7.09 -5.70 5.90
CA GLY A 39 7.83 -4.96 6.91
C GLY A 39 7.41 -5.29 8.34
N SER A 40 7.91 -4.53 9.32
CA SER A 40 7.82 -4.89 10.74
C SER A 40 6.39 -4.92 11.30
N ALA A 41 5.44 -4.23 10.66
CA ALA A 41 4.06 -4.14 11.11
C ALA A 41 3.06 -4.82 10.14
N GLN A 42 3.54 -5.77 9.32
CA GLN A 42 2.74 -6.43 8.31
C GLN A 42 1.47 -7.08 8.88
N GLU A 43 1.53 -7.75 10.04
CA GLU A 43 0.38 -8.46 10.61
C GLU A 43 -0.79 -7.50 10.91
N GLY A 44 -0.48 -6.34 11.49
CA GLY A 44 -1.49 -5.30 11.76
C GLY A 44 -2.03 -4.69 10.47
N ALA A 45 -1.16 -4.42 9.50
CA ALA A 45 -1.56 -3.83 8.23
C ALA A 45 -2.44 -4.80 7.40
N GLU A 46 -2.09 -6.07 7.36
CA GLU A 46 -2.87 -7.11 6.67
C GLU A 46 -4.22 -7.34 7.33
N SER A 47 -4.32 -7.25 8.66
CA SER A 47 -5.60 -7.33 9.37
C SER A 47 -6.58 -6.26 8.88
N VAL A 48 -6.13 -5.01 8.75
CA VAL A 48 -6.95 -3.89 8.26
C VAL A 48 -7.31 -4.08 6.79
N LEU A 49 -6.34 -4.50 5.97
CA LEU A 49 -6.59 -4.79 4.55
C LEU A 49 -7.63 -5.90 4.39
N GLN A 50 -7.57 -6.98 5.18
CA GLN A 50 -8.54 -8.07 5.12
C GLN A 50 -9.96 -7.61 5.50
N GLU A 51 -10.09 -6.70 6.45
CA GLU A 51 -11.39 -6.19 6.90
C GLU A 51 -12.00 -5.16 5.92
N ARG A 52 -11.17 -4.25 5.40
CA ARG A 52 -11.63 -3.04 4.73
C ARG A 52 -11.55 -3.09 3.21
N TYR A 53 -10.66 -3.90 2.63
CA TYR A 53 -10.52 -4.00 1.17
C TYR A 53 -11.78 -4.55 0.51
N ARG A 54 -12.13 -3.98 -0.65
CA ARG A 54 -13.21 -4.47 -1.52
C ARG A 54 -12.74 -4.46 -2.97
N ASP A 55 -13.22 -5.42 -3.76
CA ASP A 55 -12.83 -5.53 -5.17
C ASP A 55 -13.36 -4.38 -6.04
N ASP A 56 -14.41 -3.70 -5.57
CA ASP A 56 -15.12 -2.62 -6.27
C ASP A 56 -14.79 -1.21 -5.75
N MET A 57 -13.63 -1.05 -5.09
CA MET A 57 -13.19 0.25 -4.58
C MET A 57 -12.90 1.24 -5.71
N SER A 58 -13.30 2.50 -5.50
CA SER A 58 -12.81 3.57 -6.35
C SER A 58 -11.33 3.84 -6.07
N PHE A 59 -10.67 4.54 -6.99
CA PHE A 59 -9.28 4.93 -6.82
C PHE A 59 -9.10 5.81 -5.56
N ARG A 60 -10.08 6.67 -5.26
CA ARG A 60 -10.06 7.53 -4.06
C ARG A 60 -10.21 6.71 -2.78
N ASP A 61 -11.10 5.73 -2.77
CA ASP A 61 -11.27 4.86 -1.60
C ASP A 61 -9.99 4.05 -1.32
N ALA A 62 -9.30 3.62 -2.37
CA ALA A 62 -8.01 2.94 -2.23
C ALA A 62 -6.91 3.85 -1.68
N GLU A 63 -6.84 5.12 -2.11
CA GLU A 63 -5.93 6.14 -1.54
C GLU A 63 -6.17 6.30 -0.03
N LEU A 64 -7.44 6.44 0.38
CA LEU A 64 -7.82 6.59 1.78
C LEU A 64 -7.50 5.35 2.60
N LEU A 65 -7.82 4.16 2.08
CA LEU A 65 -7.56 2.89 2.77
C LEU A 65 -6.06 2.68 3.02
N VAL A 66 -5.20 2.93 2.04
CA VAL A 66 -3.75 2.76 2.21
C VAL A 66 -3.21 3.67 3.32
N LEU A 67 -3.69 4.92 3.40
CA LEU A 67 -3.31 5.82 4.47
C LEU A 67 -3.95 5.45 5.82
N GLU A 68 -5.18 4.93 5.85
CA GLU A 68 -5.80 4.42 7.08
C GLU A 68 -4.98 3.25 7.66
N VAL A 69 -4.59 2.30 6.80
CA VAL A 69 -3.74 1.16 7.15
C VAL A 69 -2.41 1.65 7.73
N LEU A 70 -1.72 2.57 7.06
CA LEU A 70 -0.46 3.14 7.54
C LEU A 70 -0.65 3.85 8.88
N ARG A 71 -1.67 4.69 9.02
CA ARG A 71 -1.95 5.44 10.26
C ARG A 71 -2.16 4.52 11.46
N GLN A 72 -2.77 3.35 11.25
CA GLN A 72 -3.04 2.39 12.33
C GLN A 72 -1.79 1.64 12.81
N VAL A 73 -0.80 1.44 11.94
CA VAL A 73 0.42 0.69 12.28
C VAL A 73 1.65 1.56 12.55
N MET A 74 1.58 2.85 12.21
CA MET A 74 2.63 3.82 12.52
C MET A 74 2.67 4.13 14.02
N LYS A 75 3.88 4.24 14.57
CA LYS A 75 4.11 4.68 15.96
C LYS A 75 4.06 6.20 16.09
N ASP A 76 4.56 6.89 15.06
CA ASP A 76 4.60 8.34 15.00
C ASP A 76 3.36 8.88 14.29
N GLN A 77 3.03 10.15 14.55
CA GLN A 77 1.95 10.83 13.83
C GLN A 77 2.27 10.87 12.34
N MET A 78 1.30 10.50 11.50
CA MET A 78 1.41 10.62 10.05
C MET A 78 1.52 12.09 9.63
N THR A 79 2.51 12.40 8.80
CA THR A 79 2.74 13.73 8.22
C THR A 79 3.16 13.57 6.77
N THR A 80 3.05 14.61 5.94
CA THR A 80 3.46 14.55 4.52
C THR A 80 4.95 14.25 4.32
N LYS A 81 5.77 14.34 5.37
CA LYS A 81 7.24 14.15 5.32
C LYS A 81 7.71 12.77 5.73
N ASN A 82 6.84 11.95 6.34
CA ASN A 82 7.21 10.62 6.83
C ASN A 82 6.48 9.48 6.12
N ILE A 83 5.77 9.81 5.05
CA ILE A 83 5.14 8.84 4.16
C ILE A 83 5.40 9.22 2.70
N GLU A 84 5.47 8.20 1.86
CA GLU A 84 5.57 8.34 0.43
C GLU A 84 4.50 7.45 -0.20
N MET A 85 3.89 7.92 -1.28
CA MET A 85 2.90 7.17 -2.04
C MET A 85 3.23 7.25 -3.51
N ALA A 86 2.87 6.20 -4.24
CA ALA A 86 2.89 6.19 -5.69
C ALA A 86 1.68 5.44 -6.23
N ARG A 87 1.36 5.69 -7.49
CA ARG A 87 0.25 5.06 -8.19
C ARG A 87 0.58 4.70 -9.62
N ILE A 88 -0.20 3.77 -10.16
CA ILE A 88 -0.28 3.47 -11.58
C ILE A 88 -1.77 3.39 -11.93
N LYS A 89 -2.25 4.22 -12.86
CA LYS A 89 -3.64 4.17 -13.32
C LYS A 89 -3.76 3.36 -14.59
N ILE A 90 -4.91 2.70 -14.78
CA ILE A 90 -5.16 1.87 -15.97
C ILE A 90 -5.11 2.70 -17.26
N HIS A 91 -5.56 3.96 -17.21
CA HIS A 91 -5.67 4.81 -18.39
C HIS A 91 -4.31 5.30 -18.92
N ASP A 92 -3.37 5.63 -18.03
CA ASP A 92 -2.05 6.14 -18.42
C ASP A 92 -0.95 5.07 -18.36
N ARG A 93 -1.14 4.02 -17.54
CA ARG A 93 -0.15 2.96 -17.25
C ARG A 93 1.20 3.54 -16.82
N GLN A 94 1.19 4.70 -16.17
CA GLN A 94 2.40 5.39 -15.73
C GLN A 94 2.54 5.34 -14.22
N PHE A 95 3.74 4.98 -13.77
CA PHE A 95 4.13 5.16 -12.38
C PHE A 95 4.27 6.65 -12.10
N ARG A 96 3.56 7.11 -11.07
CA ARG A 96 3.62 8.49 -10.59
C ARG A 96 3.64 8.52 -9.08
N GLU A 97 4.64 9.21 -8.55
CA GLU A 97 4.72 9.57 -7.14
C GLU A 97 3.76 10.72 -6.84
N TYR A 98 3.18 10.69 -5.65
CA TYR A 98 2.37 11.80 -5.14
C TYR A 98 3.29 12.88 -4.59
N THR A 99 2.89 14.13 -4.77
CA THR A 99 3.52 15.27 -4.11
C THR A 99 3.10 15.38 -2.65
N GLU A 100 3.87 16.10 -1.82
CA GLU A 100 3.49 16.37 -0.42
C GLU A 100 2.10 17.05 -0.33
N ASP A 101 1.77 17.92 -1.28
CA ASP A 101 0.47 18.60 -1.33
C ASP A 101 -0.67 17.60 -1.58
N GLU A 102 -0.51 16.70 -2.57
CA GLU A 102 -1.52 15.67 -2.86
C GLU A 102 -1.70 14.69 -1.69
N ILE A 103 -0.61 14.30 -1.02
CA ILE A 103 -0.67 13.49 0.19
C ILE A 103 -1.39 14.26 1.31
N GLY A 104 -1.10 15.54 1.47
CA GLY A 104 -1.75 16.42 2.45
C GLY A 104 -3.26 16.49 2.25
N GLU A 105 -3.72 16.60 1.01
CA GLU A 105 -5.15 16.57 0.65
C GLU A 105 -5.80 15.23 1.03
N ILE A 106 -5.15 14.08 0.79
CA ILE A 106 -5.69 12.77 1.17
C ILE A 106 -5.74 12.63 2.70
N ILE A 107 -4.71 13.08 3.42
CA ILE A 107 -4.67 13.02 4.89
C ILE A 107 -5.83 13.81 5.51
N GLN A 108 -6.18 14.96 4.95
CA GLN A 108 -7.29 15.79 5.44
C GLN A 108 -8.65 15.10 5.30
N ASP A 109 -8.80 14.28 4.25
CA ASP A 109 -10.02 13.52 3.96
C ASP A 109 -10.10 12.20 4.75
N LEU A 110 -9.06 11.83 5.50
CA LEU A 110 -9.10 10.61 6.31
C LEU A 110 -10.21 10.71 7.38
N PRO A 111 -11.03 9.65 7.55
CA PRO A 111 -12.00 9.62 8.62
C PRO A 111 -11.29 9.75 9.97
N GLN A 112 -11.87 10.51 10.89
CA GLN A 112 -11.38 10.56 12.27
C GLN A 112 -11.46 9.15 12.87
N MET A 113 -10.44 8.74 13.63
CA MET A 113 -10.47 7.44 14.28
C MET A 113 -11.68 7.40 15.21
N GLU A 114 -12.65 6.53 14.92
CA GLU A 114 -13.66 6.18 15.91
C GLU A 114 -12.91 5.57 17.09
N ASN A 115 -12.95 6.24 18.23
CA ASN A 115 -12.42 5.71 19.48
C ASN A 115 -13.17 4.42 19.77
N MET A 116 -12.50 3.29 19.66
CA MET A 116 -12.98 2.02 20.22
C MET A 116 -12.71 1.99 21.73
#